data_AF-A0A4Y7L9K2-F1
#
_entry.id   AF-A0A4Y7L9K2-F1
#
_cell.length_a   1.000
_cell.length_b   1.000
_cell.length_c   1.000
_cell.angle_alpha   90.00
_cell.angle_beta   90.00
_cell.angle_gamma   90.00
#
_symmetry.space_group_name_H-M   'P 1'
#
loop_
_entity.id
_entity.type
_entity.pdbx_description
1 polymer ?
#
loop_
_entity_poly.entity_id
_entity_poly.type
_entity_poly.pdbx_seq_one_letter_code
_entity_poly.pdbx_strand_id
1 'polypeptide(L)'
;MNLDSSQAVFVGRYLNEISREEFNVDYNVLNEGVFALPIDLPGFGFHKARLAVTRLVETLTNCVKQSKTKIQSGEKPVCLVDFWMQQLLKEIQENGTDSNEVPHSSDVEIGGHLFNFLFAAQDTSTPPLLWAVTLLEKNPDILLEVRLEVSRIWSSESGKQITAENLREMKYTESVDREVMRYRATAPLVPHIAGQDFQLTESYTIP
;
A
#
# COMPACT_ATOMS: atom_id res chain seq x y z
N MET A 1 -6.17 5.69 -10.05
CA MET A 1 -5.27 4.67 -10.64
C MET A 1 -4.55 3.85 -9.58
N ASN A 2 -3.62 4.40 -8.78
CA ASN A 2 -2.96 3.59 -7.74
C ASN A 2 -3.92 3.29 -6.55
N LEU A 3 -4.77 4.25 -6.17
CA LEU A 3 -5.65 4.08 -5.02
C LEU A 3 -6.67 2.97 -5.26
N ASP A 4 -7.26 2.93 -6.46
CA ASP A 4 -8.19 1.87 -6.87
C ASP A 4 -7.51 0.48 -6.91
N SER A 5 -6.27 0.43 -7.40
CA SER A 5 -5.50 -0.82 -7.48
C SER A 5 -5.15 -1.34 -6.08
N SER A 6 -4.65 -0.47 -5.21
CA SER A 6 -4.30 -0.79 -3.83
C SER A 6 -5.53 -1.20 -3.01
N GLN A 7 -6.64 -0.48 -3.15
CA GLN A 7 -7.93 -0.84 -2.54
C GLN A 7 -8.41 -2.21 -3.03
N ALA A 8 -8.33 -2.49 -4.33
CA ALA A 8 -8.75 -3.78 -4.89
C ALA A 8 -7.87 -4.94 -4.39
N VAL A 9 -6.55 -4.75 -4.29
CA VAL A 9 -5.64 -5.80 -3.78
C VAL A 9 -5.85 -6.01 -2.27
N PHE A 10 -6.03 -4.94 -1.49
CA PHE A 10 -6.06 -5.05 -0.03
C PHE A 10 -7.43 -5.44 0.52
N VAL A 11 -8.50 -4.81 0.03
CA VAL A 11 -9.87 -4.99 0.54
C VAL A 11 -10.86 -5.44 -0.53
N GLY A 12 -10.43 -5.68 -1.76
CA GLY A 12 -11.25 -6.29 -2.79
C GLY A 12 -12.57 -5.57 -3.04
N ARG A 13 -13.68 -6.31 -2.92
CA ARG A 13 -15.05 -5.83 -3.16
C ARG A 13 -15.75 -5.30 -1.91
N TYR A 14 -15.12 -5.35 -0.73
CA TYR A 14 -15.75 -4.86 0.51
C TYR A 14 -15.91 -3.34 0.54
N LEU A 15 -15.06 -2.64 -0.21
CA LEU A 15 -15.19 -1.21 -0.46
C LEU A 15 -16.01 -1.01 -1.73
N ASN A 16 -17.31 -0.77 -1.58
CA ASN A 16 -18.24 -0.50 -2.69
C ASN A 16 -17.95 0.86 -3.35
N GLU A 17 -18.55 1.13 -4.51
CA GLU A 17 -18.27 2.33 -5.31
C GLU A 17 -18.46 3.64 -4.53
N ILE A 18 -19.55 3.77 -3.76
CA ILE A 18 -19.83 4.97 -2.96
C ILE A 18 -18.79 5.13 -1.85
N SER A 19 -18.52 4.06 -1.11
CA SER A 19 -17.52 4.07 -0.04
C SER A 19 -16.11 4.33 -0.58
N ARG A 20 -15.80 3.96 -1.82
CA ARG A 20 -14.53 4.31 -2.48
C ARG A 20 -14.42 5.81 -2.73
N GLU A 21 -15.48 6.44 -3.22
CA GLU A 21 -15.48 7.89 -3.44
C GLU A 21 -15.29 8.66 -2.14
N GLU A 22 -16.02 8.27 -1.08
CA GLU A 22 -15.86 8.86 0.26
C GLU A 22 -14.46 8.63 0.83
N PHE A 23 -13.93 7.41 0.69
CA PHE A 23 -12.56 7.08 1.09
C PHE A 23 -11.53 7.95 0.37
N ASN A 24 -11.71 8.20 -0.93
CA ASN A 24 -10.80 9.04 -1.71
C ASN A 24 -10.82 10.50 -1.25
N VAL A 25 -11.98 11.03 -0.88
CA VAL A 25 -12.10 12.39 -0.31
C VAL A 25 -11.32 12.49 1.00
N ASP A 26 -11.54 11.54 1.91
CA ASP A 26 -10.83 11.52 3.20
C ASP A 26 -9.33 11.29 3.04
N TYR A 27 -8.92 10.47 2.08
CA TYR A 27 -7.51 10.24 1.75
C TYR A 27 -6.83 11.52 1.24
N ASN A 28 -7.51 12.33 0.43
CA ASN A 28 -6.96 13.62 -0.01
C ASN A 28 -6.80 14.59 1.18
N VAL A 29 -7.77 14.64 2.09
CA VAL A 29 -7.68 15.45 3.32
C VAL A 29 -6.51 15.02 4.20
N LEU A 30 -6.28 13.70 4.30
CA LEU A 30 -5.10 13.15 4.97
C LEU A 30 -3.81 13.68 4.32
N ASN A 31 -3.66 13.54 3.00
CA ASN A 31 -2.45 13.95 2.29
C ASN A 31 -2.12 15.44 2.48
N GLU A 32 -3.14 16.30 2.51
CA GLU A 32 -2.97 17.72 2.81
C GLU A 32 -2.48 17.96 4.25
N GLY A 33 -2.98 17.19 5.22
CA GLY A 33 -2.63 17.37 6.62
C GLY A 33 -1.33 16.71 7.07
N VAL A 34 -0.82 15.68 6.36
CA VAL A 34 0.47 15.02 6.67
C VAL A 34 1.64 16.01 6.64
N PHE A 35 1.59 16.97 5.70
CA PHE A 35 2.62 18.01 5.56
C PHE A 35 2.28 19.32 6.30
N ALA A 36 1.14 19.38 7.00
CA ALA A 36 0.75 20.57 7.76
C ALA A 36 1.51 20.65 9.09
N LEU A 37 1.53 21.85 9.70
CA LEU A 37 1.99 22.00 11.08
C LEU A 37 1.14 21.09 12.00
N PRO A 38 1.76 20.35 12.93
CA PRO A 38 1.08 19.38 13.80
C PRO A 38 0.27 20.07 14.91
N ILE A 39 -0.70 20.90 14.53
CA ILE A 39 -1.57 21.68 15.40
C ILE A 39 -2.98 21.08 15.33
N ASP A 40 -3.42 20.43 16.40
CA ASP A 40 -4.73 19.79 16.52
C ASP A 40 -5.81 20.76 17.03
N LEU A 41 -6.12 21.80 16.24
CA LEU A 41 -7.18 22.75 16.54
C LEU A 41 -8.19 22.84 15.38
N PRO A 42 -9.48 23.14 15.65
CA PRO A 42 -10.47 23.29 14.59
C PRO A 42 -10.03 24.28 13.51
N GLY A 43 -10.14 23.87 12.24
CA GLY A 43 -9.73 24.65 11.07
C GLY A 43 -8.32 24.34 10.55
N PHE A 44 -7.43 23.75 11.35
CA PHE A 44 -6.08 23.38 10.93
C PHE A 44 -6.06 22.11 10.07
N GLY A 45 -5.08 22.02 9.15
CA GLY A 45 -4.91 20.86 8.26
C GLY A 45 -4.68 19.55 9.01
N PHE A 46 -3.82 19.57 10.04
CA PHE A 46 -3.54 18.40 10.87
C PHE A 46 -4.79 17.88 11.59
N HIS A 47 -5.61 18.79 12.15
CA HIS A 47 -6.87 18.42 12.79
C HIS A 47 -7.84 17.73 11.80
N LYS A 48 -7.99 18.30 10.60
CA LYS A 48 -8.85 17.70 9.55
C LYS A 48 -8.33 16.32 9.12
N ALA A 49 -7.03 16.17 8.92
CA ALA A 49 -6.41 14.89 8.60
C ALA A 49 -6.61 13.85 9.70
N ARG A 50 -6.44 14.21 10.98
CA ARG A 50 -6.69 13.29 12.09
C ARG A 50 -8.12 12.76 12.08
N LEU A 51 -9.11 13.63 11.85
CA LEU A 51 -10.51 13.22 11.73
C LEU A 51 -10.76 12.34 10.49
N ALA A 52 -10.08 12.61 9.37
CA ALA A 52 -10.13 11.78 8.17
C ALA A 52 -9.56 10.38 8.43
N VAL A 53 -8.42 10.28 9.13
CA VAL A 53 -7.84 8.98 9.53
C VAL A 53 -8.83 8.14 10.34
N THR A 54 -9.56 8.75 11.28
CA THR A 54 -10.61 8.03 12.04
C THR A 54 -11.64 7.40 11.11
N ARG A 55 -12.16 8.15 10.12
CA ARG A 55 -13.16 7.64 9.16
C ARG A 55 -12.59 6.58 8.21
N LEU A 56 -11.35 6.75 7.75
CA LEU A 56 -10.65 5.79 6.92
C LEU A 56 -10.48 4.45 7.65
N VAL A 57 -10.04 4.49 8.91
CA VAL A 57 -9.86 3.29 9.75
C VAL A 57 -11.21 2.62 10.05
N GLU A 58 -12.27 3.38 10.35
CA GLU A 58 -13.62 2.81 10.53
C GLU A 58 -14.12 2.10 9.27
N THR A 59 -13.90 2.70 8.11
CA THR A 59 -14.28 2.10 6.82
C THR A 59 -13.56 0.77 6.58
N LEU A 60 -12.26 0.72 6.86
CA LEU A 60 -11.46 -0.51 6.72
C LEU A 60 -11.81 -1.55 7.78
N THR A 61 -12.11 -1.12 9.01
CA THR A 61 -12.63 -2.00 10.06
C THR A 61 -13.90 -2.72 9.61
N ASN A 62 -14.80 -2.00 8.92
CA ASN A 62 -16.00 -2.62 8.36
C ASN A 62 -15.68 -3.61 7.23
N CYS A 63 -14.63 -3.37 6.44
CA CYS A 63 -14.15 -4.33 5.44
C CYS A 63 -13.59 -5.59 6.11
N VAL A 64 -12.84 -5.45 7.21
CA VAL A 64 -12.32 -6.58 8.00
C VAL A 64 -13.47 -7.44 8.53
N LYS A 65 -14.51 -6.82 9.11
CA LYS A 65 -15.70 -7.55 9.59
C LYS A 65 -16.37 -8.36 8.49
N GLN A 66 -16.59 -7.76 7.33
CA GLN A 66 -17.18 -8.44 6.18
C GLN A 66 -16.31 -9.62 5.69
N SER A 67 -15.00 -9.39 5.58
CA SER A 67 -14.03 -10.43 5.22
C SER A 67 -14.05 -11.59 6.22
N LYS A 68 -14.05 -11.30 7.52
CA LYS A 68 -14.12 -12.30 8.58
C LYS A 68 -15.37 -13.17 8.47
N THR A 69 -16.54 -12.57 8.28
CA THR A 69 -17.80 -13.31 8.07
C THR A 69 -17.75 -14.17 6.81
N LYS A 70 -17.23 -13.64 5.70
CA LYS A 70 -17.07 -14.39 4.45
C LYS A 70 -16.13 -15.59 4.61
N ILE A 71 -15.00 -15.43 5.30
CA ILE A 71 -14.06 -16.55 5.47
C ILE A 71 -14.61 -17.59 6.45
N GLN A 72 -15.34 -17.15 7.49
CA GLN A 72 -16.06 -18.06 8.39
C GLN A 72 -17.14 -18.88 7.68
N SER A 73 -17.77 -18.36 6.62
CA SER A 73 -18.75 -19.11 5.83
C SER A 73 -18.11 -20.17 4.91
N GLY A 74 -16.78 -20.24 4.86
CA GLY A 74 -16.04 -21.20 4.04
C GLY A 74 -15.79 -20.73 2.60
N GLU A 75 -16.07 -19.47 2.28
CA GLU A 75 -15.73 -18.90 0.98
C GLU A 75 -14.22 -18.70 0.80
N LYS A 76 -13.79 -18.68 -0.46
CA LYS A 76 -12.36 -18.59 -0.80
C LYS A 76 -11.83 -17.14 -0.68
N PRO A 77 -10.58 -16.98 -0.20
CA PRO A 77 -9.94 -15.68 -0.14
C PRO A 77 -9.63 -15.13 -1.54
N VAL A 78 -9.84 -13.83 -1.75
CA VAL A 78 -9.58 -13.16 -3.05
C VAL A 78 -8.78 -11.87 -2.94
N CYS A 79 -8.50 -11.38 -1.74
CA CYS A 79 -7.75 -10.13 -1.47
C CYS A 79 -6.94 -10.26 -0.18
N LEU A 80 -6.06 -9.31 0.12
CA LEU A 80 -5.14 -9.36 1.26
C LEU A 80 -5.87 -9.60 2.59
N VAL A 81 -6.93 -8.84 2.87
CA VAL A 81 -7.68 -8.98 4.12
C VAL A 81 -8.30 -10.38 4.25
N ASP A 82 -8.72 -11.00 3.15
CA ASP A 82 -9.26 -12.35 3.18
C ASP A 82 -8.20 -13.39 3.55
N PHE A 83 -7.01 -13.30 2.95
CA PHE A 83 -5.89 -14.19 3.29
C PHE A 83 -5.46 -13.99 4.73
N TRP A 84 -5.48 -12.76 5.23
CA TRP A 84 -5.25 -12.47 6.64
C TRP A 84 -6.32 -13.10 7.53
N MET A 85 -7.61 -12.91 7.23
CA MET A 85 -8.70 -13.48 8.01
C MET A 85 -8.66 -15.01 8.03
N GLN A 86 -8.31 -15.64 6.90
CA GLN A 86 -8.12 -17.08 6.83
C GLN A 86 -7.03 -17.57 7.79
N GLN A 87 -5.88 -16.90 7.80
CA GLN A 87 -4.79 -17.27 8.68
C GLN A 87 -5.13 -17.03 10.15
N LEU A 88 -5.78 -15.91 10.47
CA LEU A 88 -6.20 -15.57 11.82
C LEU A 88 -7.22 -16.57 12.37
N LEU A 89 -8.25 -16.91 11.58
CA LEU A 89 -9.27 -17.87 12.01
C LEU A 89 -8.71 -19.28 12.20
N LYS A 90 -7.74 -19.67 11.37
CA LYS A 90 -7.01 -20.93 11.54
C LYS A 90 -6.24 -20.95 12.86
N GLU A 91 -5.52 -19.88 13.19
CA GLU A 91 -4.76 -19.77 14.43
C GLU A 91 -5.65 -19.82 15.68
N ILE A 92 -6.79 -19.11 15.66
CA ILE A 92 -7.81 -19.15 16.71
C ILE A 92 -8.31 -20.59 16.91
N GLN A 93 -8.59 -21.30 15.82
CA GLN A 93 -9.08 -22.67 15.88
C GLN A 93 -8.04 -23.66 16.41
N GLU A 94 -6.76 -23.50 16.04
CA GLU A 94 -5.67 -24.38 16.47
C GLU A 94 -5.28 -24.16 17.94
N ASN A 95 -5.30 -22.92 18.43
CA ASN A 95 -4.90 -22.58 19.79
C ASN A 95 -6.03 -22.73 20.82
N GLY A 96 -7.29 -22.89 20.38
CA GLY A 96 -8.46 -22.97 21.27
C GLY A 96 -8.70 -21.70 22.08
N THR A 97 -8.05 -20.60 21.68
CA THR A 97 -8.13 -19.28 22.31
C THR A 97 -9.34 -18.52 21.77
N ASP A 98 -9.95 -17.67 22.59
CA ASP A 98 -10.91 -16.70 22.05
C ASP A 98 -10.16 -15.74 21.11
N SER A 99 -10.83 -15.24 20.09
CA SER A 99 -10.29 -14.21 19.18
C SER A 99 -9.67 -13.03 19.93
N ASN A 100 -10.18 -12.70 21.13
CA ASN A 100 -9.68 -11.62 21.98
C ASN A 100 -8.32 -11.90 22.64
N GLU A 101 -7.85 -13.16 22.63
CA GLU A 101 -6.56 -13.55 23.23
C GLU A 101 -5.42 -13.57 22.21
N VAL A 102 -5.73 -13.52 20.91
CA VAL A 102 -4.71 -13.37 19.85
C VAL A 102 -4.30 -11.89 19.81
N PRO A 103 -3.03 -11.55 20.09
CA PRO A 103 -2.57 -10.17 20.05
C PRO A 103 -2.78 -9.54 18.67
N HIS A 104 -3.16 -8.26 18.63
CA HIS A 104 -3.30 -7.48 17.38
C HIS A 104 -4.32 -8.04 16.38
N SER A 105 -5.36 -8.71 16.87
CA SER A 105 -6.36 -9.39 16.05
C SER A 105 -7.73 -8.71 16.05
N SER A 106 -7.90 -7.62 16.81
CA SER A 106 -9.17 -6.91 16.83
C SER A 106 -9.45 -6.28 15.46
N ASP A 107 -10.73 -6.23 15.07
CA ASP A 107 -11.09 -5.72 13.74
C ASP A 107 -10.59 -4.27 13.52
N VAL A 108 -10.54 -3.47 14.60
CA VAL A 108 -10.05 -2.08 14.57
C VAL A 108 -8.54 -2.01 14.39
N GLU A 109 -7.77 -2.85 15.09
CA GLU A 109 -6.31 -2.90 14.90
C GLU A 109 -5.97 -3.33 13.46
N ILE A 110 -6.64 -4.36 12.96
CA ILE A 110 -6.46 -4.84 11.58
C ILE A 110 -6.89 -3.75 10.58
N GLY A 111 -7.98 -3.04 10.83
CA GLY A 111 -8.40 -1.87 10.05
C GLY A 111 -7.33 -0.77 10.02
N GLY A 112 -6.70 -0.50 11.17
CA GLY A 112 -5.57 0.43 11.29
C GLY A 112 -4.31 -0.04 10.54
N HIS A 113 -4.00 -1.33 10.57
CA HIS A 113 -2.89 -1.89 9.81
C HIS A 113 -3.15 -1.85 8.29
N LEU A 114 -4.37 -2.15 7.85
CA LEU A 114 -4.77 -1.98 6.45
C LEU A 114 -4.63 -0.52 6.00
N PHE A 115 -4.99 0.43 6.87
CA PHE A 115 -4.78 1.86 6.60
C PHE A 115 -3.29 2.17 6.39
N ASN A 116 -2.43 1.70 7.29
CA ASN A 116 -0.98 1.91 7.19
C ASN A 116 -0.41 1.30 5.89
N PHE A 117 -0.86 0.11 5.49
CA PHE A 117 -0.46 -0.49 4.22
C PHE A 117 -0.94 0.33 3.02
N LEU A 118 -2.20 0.79 3.00
CA LEU A 118 -2.73 1.62 1.91
C LEU A 118 -1.95 2.93 1.78
N PHE A 119 -1.72 3.61 2.91
CA PHE A 119 -0.94 4.84 2.95
C PHE A 119 0.47 4.63 2.40
N ALA A 120 1.17 3.59 2.85
CA ALA A 120 2.52 3.27 2.39
C ALA A 120 2.58 2.91 0.89
N ALA A 121 1.64 2.10 0.39
CA ALA A 121 1.64 1.62 -1.00
C ALA A 121 1.32 2.72 -2.02
N GLN A 122 0.50 3.70 -1.61
CA GLN A 122 -0.05 4.70 -2.51
C GLN A 122 0.99 5.74 -2.93
N ASP A 123 1.66 6.34 -1.95
CA ASP A 123 2.61 7.43 -2.19
C ASP A 123 3.97 6.92 -2.66
N THR A 124 4.27 5.63 -2.47
CA THR A 124 5.52 5.01 -2.93
C THR A 124 5.47 4.55 -4.39
N SER A 125 4.32 4.09 -4.90
CA SER A 125 4.21 3.52 -6.26
C SER A 125 3.81 4.54 -7.33
N THR A 126 3.04 5.57 -6.98
CA THR A 126 2.55 6.58 -7.96
C THR A 126 3.69 7.42 -8.56
N PRO A 127 4.61 8.00 -7.76
CA PRO A 127 5.67 8.86 -8.30
C PRO A 127 6.68 8.13 -9.22
N PRO A 128 7.20 6.93 -8.88
CA PRO A 128 8.08 6.18 -9.79
C PRO A 128 7.43 5.90 -11.13
N LEU A 129 6.15 5.52 -11.14
CA LEU A 129 5.44 5.22 -12.38
C LEU A 129 5.34 6.47 -13.29
N LEU A 130 5.04 7.63 -12.70
CA LEU A 130 5.03 8.90 -13.44
C LEU A 130 6.42 9.23 -14.01
N TRP A 131 7.48 9.03 -13.22
CA TRP A 131 8.85 9.22 -13.67
C TRP A 131 9.27 8.23 -14.75
N ALA A 132 8.85 6.97 -14.66
CA ALA A 132 9.10 5.96 -15.68
C ALA A 132 8.51 6.38 -17.02
N VAL A 133 7.24 6.81 -17.06
CA VAL A 133 6.60 7.33 -18.29
C VAL A 133 7.38 8.53 -18.84
N THR A 134 7.71 9.49 -17.98
CA THR A 134 8.43 10.71 -18.37
C THR A 134 9.83 10.42 -18.93
N LEU A 135 10.55 9.47 -18.32
CA LEU A 135 11.92 9.12 -18.71
C LEU A 135 11.92 8.26 -19.98
N LEU A 136 10.97 7.34 -20.13
CA LEU A 136 10.81 6.53 -21.34
C LEU A 136 10.43 7.38 -22.55
N GLU A 137 9.57 8.39 -22.38
CA GLU A 137 9.24 9.34 -23.46
C GLU A 137 10.50 10.07 -23.97
N LYS A 138 11.42 10.42 -23.06
CA LYS A 138 12.67 11.11 -23.40
C LYS A 138 13.75 10.19 -23.98
N ASN A 139 13.61 8.88 -23.84
CA ASN A 139 14.59 7.88 -24.29
C ASN A 139 13.87 6.82 -25.16
N PRO A 140 13.50 7.17 -26.40
CA PRO A 140 12.66 6.33 -27.27
C PRO A 140 13.32 5.00 -27.67
N ASP A 141 14.64 4.94 -27.69
CA ASP A 141 15.44 3.72 -27.87
C ASP A 141 15.23 2.74 -26.71
N ILE A 142 15.28 3.23 -25.47
CA ILE A 142 15.00 2.43 -24.26
C ILE A 142 13.54 1.97 -24.25
N LEU A 143 12.60 2.84 -24.61
CA LEU A 143 11.18 2.49 -24.75
C LEU A 143 10.95 1.40 -25.81
N LEU A 144 11.69 1.45 -26.92
CA LEU A 144 11.61 0.41 -27.95
C LEU A 144 12.07 -0.94 -27.40
N GLU A 145 13.20 -0.98 -26.68
CA GLU A 145 13.70 -2.22 -26.07
C GLU A 145 12.73 -2.79 -25.03
N VAL A 146 12.13 -1.96 -24.18
CA VAL A 146 11.06 -2.38 -23.24
C VAL A 146 9.87 -3.01 -24.00
N ARG A 147 9.41 -2.37 -25.08
CA ARG A 147 8.30 -2.91 -25.89
C ARG A 147 8.66 -4.23 -26.57
N LEU A 148 9.89 -4.34 -27.08
CA LEU A 148 10.39 -5.57 -27.70
C LEU A 148 10.48 -6.71 -26.67
N GLU A 149 10.97 -6.43 -25.46
CA GLU A 149 10.99 -7.43 -24.38
C GLU A 149 9.56 -7.87 -24.01
N VAL A 150 8.67 -6.92 -23.70
CA VAL A 150 7.30 -7.23 -23.27
C VAL A 150 6.57 -8.05 -24.35
N SER A 151 6.65 -7.64 -25.63
CA SER A 151 5.97 -8.33 -26.73
C SER A 151 6.44 -9.78 -26.96
N ARG A 152 7.67 -10.13 -26.57
CA ARG A 152 8.18 -11.52 -26.62
C ARG A 152 7.62 -12.40 -25.51
N ILE A 153 7.24 -11.79 -24.38
CA ILE A 153 6.83 -12.51 -23.16
C ILE A 153 5.30 -12.56 -23.04
N TRP A 154 4.63 -11.44 -23.31
CA TRP A 154 3.20 -11.28 -23.10
C TRP A 154 2.57 -10.30 -24.10
N SER A 155 1.32 -10.55 -24.47
CA SER A 155 0.52 -9.66 -25.33
C SER A 155 -0.86 -9.43 -24.73
N SER A 156 -1.29 -8.18 -24.69
CA SER A 156 -2.64 -7.79 -24.28
C SER A 156 -3.73 -8.37 -25.20
N GLU A 157 -3.41 -8.64 -26.46
CA GLU A 157 -4.33 -9.22 -27.44
C GLU A 157 -4.53 -10.73 -27.26
N SER A 158 -3.69 -11.38 -26.46
CA SER A 158 -3.76 -12.84 -26.24
C SER A 158 -5.00 -13.28 -25.46
N GLY A 159 -5.72 -12.35 -24.82
CA GLY A 159 -6.81 -12.64 -23.89
C GLY A 159 -6.37 -13.30 -22.57
N LYS A 160 -5.06 -13.56 -22.40
CA LYS A 160 -4.48 -14.14 -21.18
C LYS A 160 -4.02 -13.03 -20.25
N GLN A 161 -4.32 -13.19 -18.95
CA GLN A 161 -3.75 -12.33 -17.93
C GLN A 161 -2.24 -12.50 -17.86
N ILE A 162 -1.53 -11.41 -17.58
CA ILE A 162 -0.10 -11.44 -17.29
C ILE A 162 0.13 -12.22 -15.99
N THR A 163 1.10 -13.14 -15.99
CA THR A 163 1.42 -13.95 -14.79
C THR A 163 2.66 -13.44 -14.07
N ALA A 164 2.87 -13.91 -12.84
CA ALA A 164 4.09 -13.61 -12.08
C ALA A 164 5.35 -14.17 -12.77
N GLU A 165 5.23 -15.31 -13.45
CA GLU A 165 6.30 -15.90 -14.27
C GLU A 165 6.65 -14.96 -15.42
N ASN A 166 5.65 -14.41 -16.13
CA ASN A 166 5.91 -13.45 -17.20
C ASN A 166 6.65 -12.21 -16.68
N LEU A 167 6.21 -11.64 -15.55
CA LEU A 167 6.88 -10.48 -14.95
C LEU A 167 8.33 -10.81 -14.56
N ARG A 168 8.61 -12.02 -14.07
CA ARG A 168 9.99 -12.43 -13.74
C ARG A 168 10.91 -12.50 -14.96
N GLU A 169 10.40 -12.71 -16.16
CA GLU A 169 11.20 -12.74 -17.39
C GLU A 169 11.48 -11.34 -17.97
N MET A 170 10.80 -10.29 -17.49
CA MET A 170 10.97 -8.91 -17.97
C MET A 170 12.20 -8.22 -17.34
N LYS A 171 13.38 -8.78 -17.57
CA LYS A 171 14.64 -8.36 -16.91
C LYS A 171 15.11 -6.96 -17.30
N TYR A 172 14.92 -6.57 -18.55
CA TYR A 172 15.26 -5.24 -19.02
C TYR A 172 14.31 -4.20 -18.44
N THR A 173 13.01 -4.49 -18.45
CA THR A 173 11.97 -3.64 -17.83
C THR A 173 12.23 -3.46 -16.34
N GLU A 174 12.60 -4.54 -15.61
CA GLU A 174 13.02 -4.47 -14.21
C GLU A 174 14.26 -3.57 -14.03
N SER A 175 15.22 -3.63 -14.95
CA SER A 175 16.41 -2.78 -14.91
C SER A 175 16.07 -1.30 -15.14
N VAL A 176 15.13 -1.00 -16.04
CA VAL A 176 14.62 0.36 -16.26
C VAL A 176 13.91 0.87 -15.00
N ASP A 177 13.04 0.07 -14.38
CA ASP A 177 12.36 0.43 -13.13
C ASP A 177 13.36 0.76 -12.00
N ARG A 178 14.39 -0.09 -11.83
CA ARG A 178 15.47 0.17 -10.88
C ARG A 178 16.21 1.47 -11.18
N GLU A 179 16.46 1.78 -12.45
CA GLU A 179 17.14 3.02 -12.84
C GLU A 179 16.28 4.26 -12.59
N VAL A 180 14.96 4.16 -12.82
CA VAL A 180 14.00 5.21 -12.45
C VAL A 180 14.05 5.46 -10.95
N MET A 181 13.98 4.42 -10.12
CA MET A 181 14.05 4.56 -8.65
C MET A 181 15.42 5.07 -8.17
N ARG A 182 16.52 4.71 -8.83
CA ARG A 182 17.86 5.23 -8.53
C ARG A 182 17.96 6.74 -8.82
N TYR A 183 17.39 7.19 -9.92
CA TYR A 183 17.46 8.59 -10.36
C TYR A 183 16.38 9.49 -9.73
N ARG A 184 15.23 8.91 -9.36
CA ARG A 184 14.06 9.58 -8.78
C ARG A 184 13.52 8.78 -7.59
N ALA A 185 14.32 8.72 -6.53
CA ALA A 185 13.94 8.07 -5.29
C ALA A 185 12.67 8.70 -4.68
N THR A 186 11.65 7.89 -4.42
CA THR A 186 10.36 8.35 -3.85
C THR A 186 10.49 8.79 -2.40
N ALA A 187 11.33 8.09 -1.63
CA ALA A 187 11.65 8.41 -0.23
C ALA A 187 13.15 8.71 -0.11
N PRO A 188 13.60 9.93 -0.41
CA PRO A 188 15.03 10.28 -0.41
C PRO A 188 15.63 10.41 1.01
N LEU A 189 14.79 10.45 2.06
CA LEU A 189 15.20 10.60 3.44
C LEU A 189 14.44 9.62 4.34
N VAL A 190 15.16 8.92 5.21
CA VAL A 190 14.60 8.10 6.28
C VAL A 190 15.09 8.67 7.62
N PRO A 191 14.30 9.52 8.29
CA PRO A 191 14.71 10.16 9.53
C PRO A 191 14.80 9.12 10.65
N HIS A 192 15.85 9.21 11.46
CA HIS A 192 16.03 8.42 12.66
C HIS A 192 16.36 9.35 13.83
N ILE A 193 15.96 8.97 15.03
CA ILE A 193 16.32 9.65 16.28
C ILE A 193 17.20 8.68 17.08
N ALA A 194 18.38 9.11 17.51
CA ALA A 194 19.23 8.30 18.36
C ALA A 194 18.58 8.15 19.74
N GLY A 195 18.48 6.92 20.24
CA GLY A 195 17.95 6.66 21.59
C GLY A 195 18.98 6.88 22.71
N GLN A 196 20.25 6.99 22.33
CA GLN A 196 21.41 7.22 23.18
C GLN A 196 22.58 7.65 22.29
N ASP A 197 23.61 8.25 22.90
CA ASP A 197 24.87 8.61 22.24
C ASP A 197 25.40 7.47 21.35
N PHE A 198 25.52 7.74 20.05
CA PHE A 198 26.01 6.80 19.05
C PHE A 198 27.27 7.34 18.38
N GLN A 199 28.41 6.68 18.63
CA GLN A 199 29.68 7.02 18.00
C GLN A 199 29.68 6.60 16.53
N LEU A 200 29.38 7.53 15.62
CA LEU A 200 29.31 7.25 14.18
C LEU A 200 30.71 7.12 13.56
N THR A 201 31.64 7.96 13.99
CA THR A 201 33.06 7.94 13.58
C THR A 201 33.94 8.21 14.80
N GLU A 202 35.25 8.03 14.73
CA GLU A 202 36.15 8.32 15.87
C GLU A 202 36.01 9.75 16.45
N SER A 203 35.60 10.73 15.63
CA SER A 203 35.49 12.14 16.02
C SER A 203 34.06 12.68 16.10
N TYR A 204 33.03 11.88 15.83
CA TYR A 204 31.65 12.36 15.78
C TYR A 204 30.68 11.38 16.44
N THR A 205 29.92 11.91 17.39
CA THR A 205 28.89 11.22 18.17
C THR A 205 27.56 11.88 17.87
N ILE A 206 26.55 11.08 17.50
CA ILE A 206 25.17 11.52 17.42
C ILE A 206 24.61 11.44 18.84
N PRO A 207 24.22 12.56 19.47
CA PRO A 207 23.63 12.56 20.81
C PRO A 207 22.23 11.95 20.82
#